data_AF-A0A3B8K4H0-F1
#
_entry.id   AF-A0A3B8K4H0-F1
#
_cell.length_a   1.000
_cell.length_b   1.000
_cell.length_c   1.000
_cell.angle_alpha   90.00
_cell.angle_beta   90.00
_cell.angle_gamma   90.00
#
_symmetry.space_group_name_H-M   'P 1'
#
loop_
_entity.id
_entity.type
_entity.pdbx_description
1 polymer ?
#
loop_
_entity_poly.entity_id
_entity_poly.type
_entity_poly.pdbx_seq_one_letter_code
_entity_poly.pdbx_strand_id
1 'polypeptide(L)'
;AAHLYEKSLKLWEGLSQELNFNVMFSQRGVMNLGHTLQDMRDIYRRSNANRLNGIDSEILTPAEIKAKVPAMNVSSEARYPVLGASFQPRGGVARHDAVAWGFARAADARGVDIIQNCEVTGIRRENGAVCGVETSRGYIGAKKVAVVVAGHASVLADM
;
A
#
# COMPACT_ATOMS: atom_id res chain seq x y z
N ALA A 1 -0.56 3.72 -13.44
CA ALA A 1 -0.53 3.18 -12.06
C ALA A 1 0.90 2.96 -11.53
N ALA A 2 1.83 2.35 -12.28
CA ALA A 2 3.18 2.02 -11.79
C ALA A 2 3.92 3.18 -11.08
N HIS A 3 3.89 4.39 -11.66
CA HIS A 3 4.51 5.60 -11.09
C HIS A 3 3.92 6.03 -9.74
N LEU A 4 2.63 5.78 -9.48
CA LEU A 4 2.01 6.07 -8.19
C LEU A 4 2.59 5.18 -7.09
N TYR A 5 2.73 3.88 -7.36
CA TYR A 5 3.31 2.92 -6.42
C TYR A 5 4.81 3.14 -6.22
N GLU A 6 5.57 3.46 -7.28
CA GLU A 6 6.98 3.80 -7.15
C GLU A 6 7.19 5.09 -6.34
N LYS A 7 6.36 6.13 -6.58
CA LYS A 7 6.41 7.34 -5.77
C LYS A 7 6.11 7.05 -4.30
N SER A 8 5.14 6.19 -4.02
CA SER A 8 4.81 5.74 -2.66
C SER A 8 6.02 5.03 -2.02
N LEU A 9 6.65 4.08 -2.71
CA LEU A 9 7.82 3.37 -2.21
C LEU A 9 8.98 4.31 -1.86
N LYS A 10 9.24 5.33 -2.70
CA LYS A 10 10.24 6.37 -2.39
C LYS A 10 9.93 7.17 -1.13
N LEU A 11 8.65 7.37 -0.79
CA LEU A 11 8.27 8.01 0.48
C LEU A 11 8.49 7.04 1.66
N TRP A 12 8.16 5.76 1.49
CA TRP A 12 8.40 4.72 2.51
C TRP A 12 9.86 4.64 2.96
N GLU A 13 10.81 4.81 2.04
CA GLU A 13 12.24 4.70 2.30
C GLU A 13 12.77 5.69 3.35
N GLY A 14 12.12 6.85 3.52
CA GLY A 14 12.47 7.86 4.54
C GLY A 14 11.42 8.04 5.64
N LEU A 15 10.33 7.26 5.61
CA LEU A 15 9.12 7.56 6.40
C LEU A 15 9.37 7.50 7.91
N SER A 16 10.18 6.55 8.38
CA SER A 16 10.48 6.45 9.82
C SER A 16 11.16 7.71 10.36
N GLN A 17 12.07 8.29 9.58
CA GLN A 17 12.78 9.51 9.92
C GLN A 17 11.84 10.73 9.86
N GLU A 18 11.03 10.83 8.81
CA GLU A 18 10.08 11.94 8.65
C GLU A 18 9.03 11.99 9.77
N LEU A 19 8.52 10.83 10.19
CA LEU A 19 7.57 10.72 11.29
C LEU A 19 8.24 10.74 12.67
N ASN A 20 9.58 10.67 12.72
CA ASN A 20 10.35 10.41 13.94
C ASN A 20 9.72 9.27 14.76
N PHE A 21 9.38 8.17 14.07
CA PHE A 21 8.66 7.03 14.62
C PHE A 21 9.05 5.78 13.83
N ASN A 22 9.51 4.73 14.51
CA ASN A 22 9.92 3.50 13.83
C ASN A 22 8.69 2.73 13.33
N VAL A 23 8.40 2.84 12.02
CA VAL A 23 7.30 2.10 11.38
C VAL A 23 7.65 0.64 11.06
N MET A 24 8.85 0.20 11.45
CA MET A 24 9.37 -1.15 11.21
C MET A 24 9.39 -1.53 9.72
N PHE A 25 9.62 -0.53 8.86
CA PHE A 25 9.75 -0.76 7.42
C PHE A 25 11.01 -1.57 7.14
N SER A 26 10.85 -2.69 6.45
CA SER A 26 11.92 -3.63 6.14
C SER A 26 11.82 -4.02 4.67
N GLN A 27 12.73 -3.48 3.87
CA GLN A 27 12.90 -3.79 2.45
C GLN A 27 13.60 -5.15 2.29
N ARG A 28 12.82 -6.21 2.49
CA ARG A 28 13.28 -7.62 2.40
C ARG A 28 12.90 -8.28 1.07
N GLY A 29 12.51 -7.47 0.11
CA GLY A 29 12.05 -7.86 -1.22
C GLY A 29 10.67 -8.50 -1.24
N VAL A 30 10.12 -8.61 -2.44
CA VAL A 30 8.90 -9.36 -2.72
C VAL A 30 9.10 -10.21 -3.98
N MET A 31 8.72 -11.49 -3.90
CA MET A 31 8.71 -12.41 -5.03
C MET A 31 7.27 -12.72 -5.44
N ASN A 32 6.98 -12.67 -6.74
CA ASN A 32 5.75 -13.21 -7.31
C ASN A 32 6.10 -14.41 -8.18
N LEU A 33 5.78 -15.60 -7.68
CA LEU A 33 6.13 -16.88 -8.30
C LEU A 33 5.33 -17.12 -9.58
N GLY A 34 5.97 -17.72 -10.57
CA GLY A 34 5.32 -18.28 -11.75
C GLY A 34 5.37 -19.81 -11.70
N HIS A 35 4.23 -20.45 -11.93
CA HIS A 35 4.10 -21.91 -11.89
C HIS A 35 3.64 -22.49 -13.24
N THR A 36 3.37 -21.63 -14.22
CA THR A 36 3.02 -22.00 -15.59
C THR A 36 3.82 -21.18 -16.60
N LEU A 37 3.89 -21.66 -17.85
CA LEU A 37 4.51 -20.90 -18.93
C LEU A 37 3.80 -19.56 -19.17
N GLN A 38 2.49 -19.48 -18.87
CA GLN A 38 1.74 -18.22 -18.94
C GLN A 38 2.20 -17.25 -17.86
N ASP A 39 2.32 -17.70 -16.60
CA ASP A 39 2.83 -16.85 -15.51
C ASP A 39 4.20 -16.28 -15.84
N MET A 40 5.08 -17.10 -16.42
CA MET A 40 6.40 -16.66 -16.82
C MET A 40 6.33 -15.58 -17.90
N ARG A 41 5.49 -15.75 -18.95
CA ARG A 41 5.28 -14.69 -19.95
C ARG A 41 4.80 -13.38 -19.33
N ASP A 42 3.89 -13.45 -18.36
CA ASP A 42 3.37 -12.28 -17.65
C ASP A 42 4.43 -11.63 -16.74
N ILE A 43 5.28 -12.44 -16.09
CA ILE A 43 6.45 -11.99 -15.31
C ILE A 43 7.43 -11.25 -16.22
N TYR A 44 7.80 -11.81 -17.38
CA TYR A 44 8.68 -11.16 -18.34
C TYR A 44 8.10 -9.82 -18.82
N ARG A 45 6.81 -9.83 -19.20
CA ARG A 45 6.11 -8.60 -19.62
C ARG A 45 6.15 -7.54 -18.52
N ARG A 46 5.76 -7.89 -17.29
CA ARG A 46 5.71 -6.95 -16.15
C ARG A 46 7.09 -6.44 -15.76
N SER A 47 8.08 -7.32 -15.65
CA SER A 47 9.44 -6.95 -15.24
C SER A 47 10.10 -6.00 -16.24
N ASN A 48 9.97 -6.27 -17.54
CA ASN A 48 10.49 -5.37 -18.57
C ASN A 48 9.75 -4.03 -18.58
N ALA A 49 8.43 -4.02 -18.40
CA ALA A 49 7.67 -2.78 -18.25
C ALA A 49 8.11 -1.97 -17.02
N ASN A 50 8.34 -2.62 -15.87
CA ASN A 50 8.85 -1.95 -14.67
C ASN A 50 10.21 -1.28 -14.93
N ARG A 51 11.16 -2.00 -15.54
CA ARG A 51 12.48 -1.46 -15.88
C ARG A 51 12.40 -0.24 -16.80
N LEU A 52 11.56 -0.30 -17.83
CA LEU A 52 11.31 0.83 -18.74
C LEU A 52 10.67 2.04 -18.04
N ASN A 53 9.99 1.82 -16.91
CA ASN A 53 9.44 2.88 -16.07
C ASN A 53 10.40 3.31 -14.93
N GLY A 54 11.65 2.83 -14.91
CA GLY A 54 12.64 3.17 -13.89
C GLY A 54 12.41 2.51 -12.53
N ILE A 55 11.70 1.37 -12.50
CA ILE A 55 11.39 0.60 -11.29
C ILE A 55 12.28 -0.66 -11.27
N ASP A 56 12.89 -0.94 -10.12
CA ASP A 56 13.73 -2.11 -9.91
C ASP A 56 12.93 -3.41 -10.09
N SER A 57 13.41 -4.28 -10.96
CA SER A 57 12.79 -5.59 -11.16
C SER A 57 13.79 -6.60 -11.70
N GLU A 58 13.83 -7.76 -11.08
CA GLU A 58 14.60 -8.93 -11.45
C GLU A 58 13.65 -10.07 -11.87
N ILE A 59 14.16 -11.01 -12.67
CA ILE A 59 13.48 -12.27 -12.97
C ILE A 59 14.41 -13.36 -12.48
N LEU A 60 13.92 -14.18 -11.56
CA LEU A 60 14.70 -15.21 -10.89
C LEU A 60 14.34 -16.59 -11.41
N THR A 61 15.35 -17.43 -11.52
CA THR A 61 15.26 -18.88 -11.72
C THR A 61 14.94 -19.60 -10.41
N PRO A 62 14.47 -20.85 -10.45
CA PRO A 62 14.25 -21.66 -9.25
C PRO A 62 15.51 -21.81 -8.37
N ALA A 63 16.70 -21.86 -8.97
CA ALA A 63 17.97 -21.94 -8.23
C ALA A 63 18.29 -20.64 -7.47
N GLU A 64 18.15 -19.48 -8.11
CA GLU A 64 18.34 -18.17 -7.46
C GLU A 64 17.32 -17.93 -6.36
N ILE A 65 16.09 -18.37 -6.59
CA ILE A 65 15.02 -18.38 -5.61
C ILE A 65 15.41 -19.20 -4.38
N LYS A 66 15.91 -20.43 -4.57
CA LYS A 66 16.35 -21.32 -3.48
C LYS A 66 17.53 -20.73 -2.71
N ALA A 67 18.46 -20.05 -3.39
CA ALA A 67 19.57 -19.37 -2.75
C ALA A 67 19.10 -18.21 -1.85
N LYS A 68 18.09 -17.43 -2.30
CA LYS A 68 17.52 -16.31 -1.53
C LYS A 68 16.59 -16.75 -0.41
N VAL A 69 15.79 -17.80 -0.63
CA VAL A 69 14.82 -18.34 0.34
C VAL A 69 15.07 -19.85 0.52
N PRO A 70 16.07 -20.26 1.33
CA PRO A 70 16.44 -21.67 1.49
C PRO A 70 15.31 -22.57 1.97
N ALA A 71 14.34 -22.03 2.72
CA ALA A 71 13.18 -22.76 3.21
C ALA A 71 12.15 -23.11 2.10
N MET A 72 12.21 -22.46 0.94
CA MET A 72 11.21 -22.67 -0.10
C MET A 72 11.43 -23.98 -0.86
N ASN A 73 10.34 -24.69 -1.15
CA ASN A 73 10.36 -25.86 -2.04
C ASN A 73 10.32 -25.39 -3.49
N VAL A 74 11.40 -25.65 -4.24
CA VAL A 74 11.49 -25.37 -5.69
C VAL A 74 11.65 -26.66 -6.51
N SER A 75 11.34 -27.82 -5.93
CA SER A 75 11.42 -29.10 -6.62
C SER A 75 10.37 -29.20 -7.73
N SER A 76 10.66 -30.02 -8.73
CA SER A 76 9.73 -30.38 -9.81
C SER A 76 8.61 -31.33 -9.40
N GLU A 77 8.61 -31.81 -8.15
CA GLU A 77 7.64 -32.80 -7.65
C GLU A 77 6.32 -32.18 -7.18
N ALA A 78 6.30 -30.87 -6.95
CA ALA A 78 5.07 -30.17 -6.61
C ALA A 78 4.06 -30.23 -7.76
N ARG A 79 2.76 -30.23 -7.44
CA ARG A 79 1.66 -30.25 -8.44
C ARG A 79 1.81 -29.16 -9.50
N TYR A 80 2.32 -27.99 -9.10
CA TYR A 80 2.68 -26.87 -9.97
C TYR A 80 4.08 -26.39 -9.57
N PRO A 81 5.14 -26.89 -10.21
CA PRO A 81 6.50 -26.50 -9.88
C PRO A 81 6.75 -25.00 -10.09
N VAL A 82 7.62 -24.42 -9.26
CA VAL A 82 8.07 -23.04 -9.46
C VAL A 82 8.97 -23.01 -10.70
N LEU A 83 8.59 -22.23 -11.70
CA LEU A 83 9.36 -22.02 -12.93
C LEU A 83 10.27 -20.78 -12.85
N GLY A 84 9.95 -19.87 -11.94
CA GLY A 84 10.69 -18.64 -11.69
C GLY A 84 9.85 -17.64 -10.90
N ALA A 85 10.33 -16.41 -10.80
CA ALA A 85 9.61 -15.33 -10.14
C ALA A 85 10.02 -13.97 -10.68
N SER A 86 9.13 -12.97 -10.65
CA SER A 86 9.61 -11.59 -10.58
C SER A 86 10.06 -11.30 -9.16
N PHE A 87 11.13 -10.51 -9.01
CA PHE A 87 11.61 -10.04 -7.72
C PHE A 87 11.80 -8.52 -7.75
N GLN A 88 11.26 -7.83 -6.74
CA GLN A 88 11.55 -6.42 -6.51
C GLN A 88 12.34 -6.30 -5.20
N PRO A 89 13.66 -6.04 -5.25
CA PRO A 89 14.51 -5.94 -4.07
C PRO A 89 14.04 -4.90 -3.05
N ARG A 90 13.56 -3.73 -3.52
CA ARG A 90 13.10 -2.64 -2.64
C ARG A 90 11.72 -2.87 -2.02
N GLY A 91 11.00 -3.92 -2.44
CA GLY A 91 9.74 -4.32 -1.81
C GLY A 91 9.94 -4.82 -0.37
N GLY A 92 8.86 -4.98 0.38
CA GLY A 92 8.98 -5.41 1.77
C GLY A 92 7.71 -5.30 2.58
N VAL A 93 7.89 -5.16 3.90
CA VAL A 93 6.81 -5.11 4.89
C VAL A 93 7.03 -3.97 5.87
N ALA A 94 5.96 -3.56 6.54
CA ALA A 94 5.98 -2.64 7.68
C ALA A 94 4.92 -3.08 8.70
N ARG A 95 5.01 -2.61 9.94
CA ARG A 95 3.96 -2.86 10.95
C ARG A 95 2.84 -1.84 10.76
N HIS A 96 1.70 -2.26 10.24
CA HIS A 96 0.60 -1.35 9.87
C HIS A 96 0.14 -0.45 11.03
N ASP A 97 0.08 -0.96 12.26
CA ASP A 97 -0.34 -0.17 13.42
C ASP A 97 0.64 0.97 13.70
N ALA A 98 1.95 0.66 13.61
CA ALA A 98 3.00 1.64 13.80
C ALA A 98 2.96 2.74 12.73
N VAL A 99 2.56 2.40 11.51
CA VAL A 99 2.37 3.37 10.41
C VAL A 99 1.20 4.30 10.74
N ALA A 100 0.04 3.74 11.11
CA ALA A 100 -1.14 4.52 11.46
C ALA A 100 -0.87 5.45 12.65
N TRP A 101 -0.25 4.93 13.72
CA TRP A 101 0.10 5.72 14.89
C TRP A 101 1.18 6.77 14.60
N GLY A 102 2.17 6.45 13.78
CA GLY A 102 3.20 7.39 13.35
C GLY A 102 2.61 8.59 12.63
N PHE A 103 1.70 8.34 11.66
CA PHE A 103 0.97 9.41 10.98
C PHE A 103 0.06 10.19 11.93
N ALA A 104 -0.71 9.51 12.78
CA ALA A 104 -1.61 10.16 13.74
C ALA A 104 -0.85 11.11 14.67
N ARG A 105 0.25 10.65 15.27
CA ARG A 105 1.14 11.47 16.12
C ARG A 105 1.71 12.66 15.37
N ALA A 106 2.19 12.45 14.14
CA ALA A 106 2.80 13.51 13.34
C ALA A 106 1.77 14.56 12.88
N ALA A 107 0.53 14.15 12.63
CA ALA A 107 -0.58 15.03 12.28
C ALA A 107 -1.04 15.87 13.50
N ASP A 108 -1.26 15.21 14.64
CA ASP A 108 -1.62 15.86 15.91
C ASP A 108 -0.57 16.91 16.33
N ALA A 109 0.72 16.57 16.25
CA ALA A 109 1.81 17.51 16.51
C ALA A 109 1.84 18.74 15.57
N ARG A 110 1.09 18.71 14.46
CA ARG A 110 0.91 19.82 13.51
C ARG A 110 -0.44 20.52 13.66
N GLY A 111 -1.22 20.20 14.69
CA GLY A 111 -2.49 20.83 15.02
C GLY A 111 -3.71 20.18 14.36
N VAL A 112 -3.62 18.93 13.91
CA VAL A 112 -4.78 18.19 13.39
C VAL A 112 -5.55 17.53 14.54
N ASP A 113 -6.86 17.79 14.63
CA ASP A 113 -7.73 17.10 15.58
C ASP A 113 -8.12 15.69 15.08
N ILE A 114 -7.89 14.67 15.91
CA ILE A 114 -8.26 13.28 15.63
C ILE A 114 -9.44 12.88 16.52
N ILE A 115 -10.65 12.88 15.95
CA ILE A 115 -11.89 12.62 16.68
C ILE A 115 -12.35 11.19 16.44
N GLN A 116 -12.13 10.31 17.41
CA GLN A 116 -12.64 8.94 17.39
C GLN A 116 -14.08 8.86 17.90
N ASN A 117 -14.73 7.71 17.66
CA ASN A 117 -16.12 7.44 18.02
C ASN A 117 -17.07 8.56 17.52
N CYS A 118 -16.79 9.04 16.31
CA CYS A 118 -17.46 10.16 15.66
C CYS A 118 -17.89 9.72 14.26
N GLU A 119 -18.91 8.89 14.20
CA GLU A 119 -19.50 8.45 12.94
C GLU A 119 -20.11 9.65 12.20
N VAL A 120 -19.75 9.80 10.92
CA VAL A 120 -20.42 10.74 10.00
C VAL A 120 -21.72 10.10 9.54
N THR A 121 -22.83 10.80 9.79
CA THR A 121 -24.19 10.32 9.48
C THR A 121 -24.86 11.10 8.33
N GLY A 122 -24.21 12.17 7.85
CA GLY A 122 -24.69 12.95 6.71
C GLY A 122 -23.65 13.96 6.21
N ILE A 123 -23.75 14.34 4.93
CA ILE A 123 -22.91 15.38 4.31
C ILE A 123 -23.80 16.61 4.05
N ARG A 124 -23.56 17.72 4.76
CA ARG A 124 -24.36 18.93 4.60
C ARG A 124 -23.90 19.72 3.39
N ARG A 125 -24.85 20.15 2.55
CA ARG A 125 -24.59 20.92 1.33
C ARG A 125 -25.49 22.14 1.26
N GLU A 126 -24.96 23.23 0.75
CA GLU A 126 -25.68 24.47 0.44
C GLU A 126 -25.33 24.88 -0.99
N ASN A 127 -26.35 25.17 -1.82
CA ASN A 127 -26.18 25.54 -3.23
C ASN A 127 -25.31 24.54 -4.03
N GLY A 128 -25.42 23.24 -3.71
CA GLY A 128 -24.64 22.17 -4.35
C GLY A 128 -23.19 22.03 -3.87
N ALA A 129 -22.71 22.88 -2.96
CA ALA A 129 -21.38 22.80 -2.38
C ALA A 129 -21.43 22.24 -0.95
N VAL A 130 -20.43 21.45 -0.55
CA VAL A 130 -20.31 20.96 0.83
C VAL A 130 -20.05 22.12 1.80
N CYS A 131 -20.74 22.12 2.93
CA CYS A 131 -20.53 23.08 4.01
C CYS A 131 -20.19 22.44 5.37
N GLY A 132 -20.30 21.10 5.49
CA GLY A 132 -19.93 20.37 6.69
C GLY A 132 -20.41 18.92 6.69
N VAL A 133 -20.32 18.28 7.85
CA VAL A 133 -20.81 16.92 8.10
C VAL A 133 -21.66 16.86 9.36
N GLU A 134 -22.74 16.07 9.31
CA GLU A 134 -23.43 15.63 10.51
C GLU A 134 -22.70 14.44 11.10
N THR A 135 -22.54 14.44 12.41
CA THR A 135 -21.90 13.34 13.11
C THR A 135 -22.70 12.94 14.34
N SER A 136 -22.45 11.72 14.82
CA SER A 136 -22.91 11.23 16.14
C SER A 136 -22.48 12.12 17.32
N ARG A 137 -21.52 13.03 17.13
CA ARG A 137 -21.04 13.98 18.16
C ARG A 137 -21.40 15.44 17.86
N GLY A 138 -22.32 15.68 16.92
CA GLY A 138 -22.78 17.00 16.52
C GLY A 138 -22.27 17.44 15.15
N TYR A 139 -22.73 18.62 14.70
CA TYR A 139 -22.37 19.18 13.41
C TYR A 139 -20.93 19.73 13.41
N ILE A 140 -20.17 19.41 12.35
CA ILE A 140 -18.83 19.98 12.12
C ILE A 140 -18.84 20.72 10.78
N GLY A 141 -18.69 22.05 10.83
CA GLY A 141 -18.61 22.89 9.63
C GLY A 141 -17.25 22.77 8.94
N ALA A 142 -17.25 22.61 7.61
CA ALA A 142 -16.03 22.48 6.82
C ALA A 142 -16.21 23.04 5.40
N LYS A 143 -15.19 23.78 4.92
CA LYS A 143 -15.18 24.30 3.53
C LYS A 143 -14.91 23.23 2.48
N LYS A 144 -14.25 22.14 2.88
CA LYS A 144 -13.90 20.99 2.04
C LYS A 144 -13.99 19.74 2.89
N VAL A 145 -14.47 18.66 2.30
CA VAL A 145 -14.55 17.34 2.93
C VAL A 145 -13.87 16.33 2.00
N ALA A 146 -12.96 15.54 2.55
CA ALA A 146 -12.31 14.43 1.85
C ALA A 146 -12.80 13.10 2.41
N VAL A 147 -13.24 12.19 1.54
CA VAL A 147 -13.82 10.91 1.94
C VAL A 147 -12.75 9.80 1.81
N VAL A 148 -12.31 9.25 2.95
CA VAL A 148 -11.24 8.24 3.02
C VAL A 148 -11.67 7.06 3.91
N VAL A 149 -12.86 6.51 3.65
CA VAL A 149 -13.54 5.52 4.51
C VAL A 149 -13.46 4.07 4.01
N ALA A 150 -12.63 3.81 2.99
CA ALA A 150 -12.41 2.50 2.37
C ALA A 150 -13.73 1.77 2.05
N GLY A 151 -14.02 0.65 2.74
CA GLY A 151 -15.18 -0.19 2.48
C GLY A 151 -16.55 0.47 2.68
N HIS A 152 -16.63 1.58 3.42
CA HIS A 152 -17.87 2.33 3.64
C HIS A 152 -18.09 3.46 2.61
N ALA A 153 -17.28 3.51 1.54
CA ALA A 153 -17.32 4.60 0.57
C ALA A 153 -18.70 4.74 -0.10
N SER A 154 -19.37 3.64 -0.45
CA SER A 154 -20.71 3.68 -1.03
C SER A 154 -21.75 4.25 -0.06
N VAL A 155 -21.68 3.88 1.22
CA VAL A 155 -22.60 4.40 2.26
C VAL A 155 -22.49 5.91 2.37
N LEU A 156 -21.27 6.46 2.37
CA LEU A 156 -21.05 7.92 2.42
C LEU A 156 -21.40 8.61 1.09
N ALA A 157 -21.22 7.93 -0.05
CA ALA A 157 -21.52 8.50 -1.37
C ALA A 157 -23.03 8.65 -1.61
N ASP A 158 -23.84 7.79 -0.98
CA ASP A 158 -25.30 7.83 -1.04
C ASP A 158 -25.91 8.94 -0.14
N MET A 159 -25.10 9.64 0.67
CA MET A 159 -25.51 10.74 1.57
C MET A 159 -25.61 12.13 0.90
#